data_AF-W7DMP9-F1
#
_entry.id   AF-W7DMP9-F1
#
_cell.length_a   1.000
_cell.length_b   1.000
_cell.length_c   1.000
_cell.angle_alpha   90.00
_cell.angle_beta   90.00
_cell.angle_gamma   90.00
#
_symmetry.space_group_name_H-M   'P 1'
#
loop_
_entity.id
_entity.type
_entity.pdbx_description
1 polymer ?
#
loop_
_entity_poly.entity_id
_entity_poly.type
_entity_poly.pdbx_seq_one_letter_code
_entity_poly.pdbx_strand_id
1 'polypeptide(L)' 'MSQARLSDISGVPQTTISGIEGGKTPNVIIANKLADALNITVNDLLSDKQTT' A
#
# COMPACT_ATOMS: atom_id res chain seq x y z
N MET A 1 -3.30 11.00 -3.33
CA MET A 1 -3.81 10.77 -1.96
C MET A 1 -2.66 10.96 -0.98
N SER A 2 -2.88 11.51 0.21
CA SER A 2 -1.82 11.65 1.23
C SER A 2 -1.65 10.37 2.06
N GLN A 3 -0.46 10.15 2.64
CA GLN A 3 -0.21 9.01 3.54
C GLN A 3 -1.15 9.01 4.75
N ALA A 4 -1.44 10.19 5.32
CA ALA A 4 -2.39 10.34 6.42
C ALA A 4 -3.79 9.87 6.00
N ARG A 5 -4.25 10.28 4.82
CA ARG A 5 -5.56 9.84 4.31
C ARG A 5 -5.59 8.34 4.05
N LEU A 6 -4.52 7.77 3.49
CA LEU A 6 -4.41 6.32 3.27
C LEU A 6 -4.40 5.55 4.60
N SER A 7 -3.72 6.07 5.62
CA SER A 7 -3.72 5.51 6.96
C SER A 7 -5.14 5.42 7.52
N ASP A 8 -5.93 6.50 7.39
CA ASP A 8 -7.31 6.55 7.88
C ASP A 8 -8.20 5.49 7.22
N ILE A 9 -8.08 5.31 5.90
CA ILE A 9 -8.98 4.42 5.15
C ILE A 9 -8.52 2.96 5.13
N SER A 10 -7.22 2.67 5.28
CA SER A 10 -6.69 1.31 5.28
C SER A 10 -6.49 0.72 6.68
N GLY A 11 -6.46 1.57 7.72
CA GLY A 11 -6.07 1.18 9.07
C GLY A 11 -4.61 0.72 9.18
N VAL A 12 -3.77 1.04 8.19
CA VAL A 12 -2.32 0.80 8.22
C VAL A 12 -1.63 2.08 8.73
N PRO A 13 -0.76 2.01 9.76
CA PRO A 13 -0.11 3.21 10.27
C PRO A 13 0.65 4.00 9.19
N GLN A 14 0.56 5.32 9.23
CA GLN A 14 1.27 6.21 8.29
C GLN A 14 2.78 5.90 8.21
N THR A 15 3.42 5.58 9.33
CA THR A 15 4.85 5.20 9.38
C THR A 15 5.14 3.91 8.61
N THR A 16 4.19 2.98 8.60
CA THR A 16 4.28 1.73 7.82
C THR A 16 4.12 2.02 6.33
N ILE A 17 3.15 2.87 5.96
CA ILE A 17 2.95 3.32 4.57
C ILE A 17 4.21 4.02 4.06
N SER A 18 4.76 4.96 4.82
CA SER A 18 6.00 5.66 4.46
C SER A 18 7.18 4.70 4.29
N GLY A 19 7.28 3.65 5.11
CA GLY A 19 8.31 2.63 4.94
C GLY A 19 8.12 1.84 3.65
N ILE A 20 6.88 1.51 3.29
CA ILE A 20 6.56 0.78 2.05
C ILE A 20 6.87 1.62 0.81
N GLU A 21 6.49 2.90 0.82
CA GLU A 21 6.85 3.85 -0.24
C GLU A 21 8.38 4.04 -0.34
N GLY A 22 9.10 3.87 0.78
CA GLY A 22 10.56 3.83 0.83
C GLY A 22 11.21 2.51 0.39
N GLY A 23 10.43 1.55 -0.11
CA GLY A 23 10.92 0.27 -0.63
C GLY A 23 10.80 -0.92 0.33
N LYS A 24 10.17 -0.75 1.50
CA LYS A 24 9.88 -1.88 2.39
C LYS A 24 8.78 -2.76 1.81
N THR A 25 9.06 -4.05 1.65
CA THR A 25 8.02 -5.01 1.23
C THR A 25 6.97 -5.17 2.34
N PRO A 26 5.67 -4.93 2.07
CA PRO A 26 4.61 -5.21 3.02
C PRO A 26 4.38 -6.72 3.17
N ASN A 27 3.89 -7.15 4.34
CA ASN A 27 3.35 -8.50 4.46
C ASN A 27 1.97 -8.58 3.79
N VAL A 28 1.48 -9.81 3.58
CA VAL A 28 0.21 -10.09 2.88
C VAL A 28 -0.98 -9.37 3.54
N ILE A 29 -1.04 -9.27 4.87
CA ILE A 29 -2.14 -8.61 5.58
C ILE A 29 -2.15 -7.10 5.28
N ILE A 30 -0.97 -6.46 5.34
CA ILE A 30 -0.83 -5.04 5.03
C ILE A 30 -1.11 -4.77 3.54
N ALA A 31 -0.60 -5.62 2.66
CA ALA A 31 -0.85 -5.49 1.22
C ALA A 31 -2.35 -5.57 0.89
N ASN A 32 -3.09 -6.51 1.48
CA ASN A 32 -4.55 -6.58 1.32
C ASN A 32 -5.26 -5.31 1.79
N LYS A 33 -4.96 -4.83 3.00
CA LYS A 33 -5.57 -3.61 3.55
C LYS A 33 -5.34 -2.38 2.66
N LEU A 34 -4.14 -2.25 2.11
CA LEU A 34 -3.79 -1.15 1.21
C LEU A 34 -4.50 -1.29 -0.14
N ALA A 35 -4.54 -2.50 -0.70
CA ALA A 35 -5.23 -2.80 -1.96
C ALA A 35 -6.74 -2.51 -1.86
N ASP A 36 -7.39 -2.98 -0.79
CA ASP A 36 -8.81 -2.72 -0.50
C ASP A 36 -9.10 -1.22 -0.40
N ALA A 37 -8.27 -0.49 0.34
CA ALA A 37 -8.39 0.96 0.50
C ALA A 37 -8.18 1.75 -0.80
N LEU A 38 -7.36 1.22 -1.70
CA LEU A 38 -7.09 1.79 -3.02
C LEU A 38 -8.08 1.32 -4.09
N ASN A 39 -8.95 0.37 -3.75
CA ASN A 39 -9.87 -0.28 -4.68
C ASN A 39 -9.14 -0.89 -5.90
N ILE A 40 -8.03 -1.57 -5.63
CA ILE A 40 -7.22 -2.33 -6.61
C ILE A 40 -6.98 -3.74 -6.09
N THR A 41 -6.42 -4.64 -6.92
CA THR A 41 -6.00 -5.95 -6.42
C THR A 41 -4.64 -5.88 -5.74
N VAL A 42 -4.34 -6.84 -4.85
CA VAL A 42 -2.99 -6.98 -4.28
C VAL A 42 -1.93 -7.18 -5.36
N ASN A 43 -2.29 -7.84 -6.47
CA ASN A 43 -1.37 -7.98 -7.60
C ASN A 43 -1.06 -6.63 -8.23
N ASP A 44 -2.05 -5.75 -8.41
CA ASP A 44 -1.82 -4.40 -8.94
C ASP A 44 -0.96 -3.56 -7.98
N LEU A 45 -1.14 -3.75 -6.67
CA LEU A 45 -0.35 -3.08 -5.64
C LEU A 45 1.12 -3.52 -5.65
N LEU A 46 1.37 -4.82 -5.87
CA LEU A 46 2.70 -5.44 -5.82
C LEU A 46 3.38 -5.55 -7.19
N SER A 47 2.65 -5.23 -8.27
CA SER A 47 3.22 -5.22 -9.61
C SER A 47 4.18 -4.05 -9.71
N ASP A 48 5.48 -4.36 -9.73
CA ASP A 48 6.49 -3.41 -10.18
C ASP A 48 6.04 -2.88 -11.54
N LYS A 49 6.07 -1.56 -11.72
CA LYS A 49 5.98 -0.95 -13.04
C LYS A 49 7.10 -1.52 -13.92
N GLN A 50 6.84 -2.62 -14.61
CA GLN A 50 7.51 -2.99 -15.84
C GLN A 50 6.88 -2.15 -16.96
N THR A 51 7.10 -0.83 -16.91
CA THR A 51 7.03 -0.03 -18.14
C THR A 51 8.22 -0.46 -18.99
N THR A 52 7.87 -1.11 -20.10
CA THR A 52 8.72 -1.44 -21.24
C THR A 52 9.31 -0.18 -21.86
#